data_AF-A0A0F9LXN8-F1
#
_entry.id   AF-A0A0F9LXN8-F1
#
_cell.length_a   1.000
_cell.length_b   1.000
_cell.length_c   1.000
_cell.angle_alpha   90.00
_cell.angle_beta   90.00
_cell.angle_gamma   90.00
#
_symmetry.space_group_name_H-M   'P 1'
#
loop_
_entity.id
_entity.type
_entity.pdbx_description
1 polymer ?
#
loop_
_entity_poly.entity_id
_entity_poly.type
_entity_poly.pdbx_seq_one_letter_code
_entity_poly.pdbx_strand_id
1 'polypeptide(L)'
;MAELPPDVYDKGGRLYRDVEQTSADGETWTKHRPVALTQREARMRHWDWYHPVYGWVLEGYKLQVDRPTEDILADGSQTVVATPEQREAVAETEGA
;
A
#
# COMPACT_ATOMS: atom_id res chain seq x y z
N MET A 1 -20.32 1.23 -14.77
CA MET A 1 -19.29 2.26 -14.55
C MET A 1 -18.54 1.84 -13.29
N ALA A 2 -17.21 1.74 -13.33
CA ALA A 2 -16.45 1.49 -12.10
C ALA A 2 -16.69 2.67 -11.16
N GLU A 3 -17.19 2.40 -9.96
CA GLU A 3 -17.35 3.43 -8.92
C GLU A 3 -15.96 4.03 -8.65
N LEU A 4 -15.86 5.35 -8.84
CA LEU A 4 -14.63 6.06 -8.53
C LEU A 4 -14.38 5.98 -7.02
N PRO A 5 -13.11 5.91 -6.58
CA PRO A 5 -12.80 5.97 -5.17
C PRO A 5 -13.36 7.26 -4.53
N PRO A 6 -13.61 7.26 -3.21
CA PRO A 6 -14.09 8.45 -2.51
C PRO A 6 -13.13 9.63 -2.72
N ASP A 7 -13.70 10.83 -2.86
CA ASP A 7 -12.98 12.09 -3.06
C ASP A 7 -12.15 12.17 -4.36
N VAL A 8 -12.46 11.30 -5.35
CA VAL A 8 -11.87 11.36 -6.69
C VAL A 8 -12.80 12.04 -7.68
N TYR A 9 -12.25 13.01 -8.42
CA TYR A 9 -12.96 13.70 -9.49
C TYR A 9 -12.17 13.69 -10.79
N ASP A 10 -12.87 13.71 -11.92
CA ASP A 10 -12.26 13.92 -13.24
C ASP A 10 -12.09 15.41 -13.52
N LYS A 11 -10.91 15.79 -13.99
CA LYS A 11 -10.62 17.13 -14.49
C LYS A 11 -9.88 17.02 -15.83
N GLY A 12 -10.64 17.00 -16.91
CA GLY A 12 -10.11 17.00 -18.27
C GLY A 12 -9.52 15.65 -18.67
N GLY A 13 -10.18 14.55 -18.31
CA GLY A 13 -9.73 13.19 -18.64
C GLY A 13 -8.58 12.67 -17.76
N ARG A 14 -8.37 13.33 -16.61
CA ARG A 14 -7.41 12.93 -15.59
C ARG A 14 -8.10 12.95 -14.24
N LEU A 15 -7.85 11.92 -13.44
CA LEU A 15 -8.42 11.79 -12.11
C LEU A 15 -7.54 12.49 -11.08
N TYR A 16 -8.17 13.16 -10.13
CA TYR A 16 -7.52 13.84 -9.03
C TYR A 16 -8.25 13.56 -7.73
N ARG A 17 -7.52 13.68 -6.62
CA ARG A 17 -8.05 13.73 -5.26
C ARG A 17 -7.51 14.96 -4.53
N ASP A 18 -8.31 15.46 -3.60
CA ASP A 18 -7.94 16.56 -2.73
C ASP A 18 -7.38 16.03 -1.41
N VAL A 19 -6.27 16.59 -0.95
CA VAL A 19 -5.65 16.24 0.32
C VAL A 19 -5.34 17.52 1.09
N GLU A 20 -5.99 17.71 2.23
CA GLU A 20 -5.65 18.79 3.14
C GLU A 20 -4.27 18.54 3.74
N GLN A 21 -3.42 19.56 3.67
CA GLN A 21 -2.08 19.58 4.26
C GLN A 21 -1.97 20.78 5.19
N THR A 22 -1.33 20.57 6.33
CA THR A 22 -1.03 21.63 7.28
C THR A 22 0.42 22.04 7.11
N SER A 23 0.66 23.32 6.85
CA SER A 23 2.00 23.91 6.82
C SER A 23 2.59 23.99 8.23
N ALA A 24 3.91 24.16 8.33
CA ALA A 24 4.58 24.33 9.63
C ALA A 24 4.08 25.54 10.42
N ASP A 25 3.53 26.55 9.74
CA ASP A 25 2.93 27.76 10.32
C ASP A 25 1.47 27.56 10.79
N GLY A 26 0.90 26.36 10.58
CA GLY A 26 -0.49 26.03 10.96
C GLY A 26 -1.54 26.34 9.88
N GLU A 27 -1.16 27.00 8.78
CA GLU A 27 -2.06 27.23 7.65
C GLU A 27 -2.40 25.93 6.93
N THR A 28 -3.69 25.68 6.69
CA THR A 28 -4.19 24.52 5.95
C THR A 28 -4.39 24.87 4.47
N TRP A 29 -3.91 24.01 3.57
CA TRP A 29 -4.12 24.15 2.14
C TRP A 29 -4.44 22.81 1.50
N THR A 30 -5.20 22.86 0.40
CA THR A 30 -5.59 21.66 -0.34
C THR A 30 -4.58 21.35 -1.44
N LYS A 31 -3.97 20.17 -1.36
CA LYS A 31 -3.11 19.63 -2.42
C LYS A 31 -3.92 18.75 -3.35
N HIS A 32 -4.01 19.15 -4.62
CA HIS A 32 -4.57 18.32 -5.69
C HIS A 32 -3.54 17.26 -6.11
N ARG A 33 -3.85 15.98 -5.93
CA ARG A 33 -2.96 14.86 -6.30
C ARG A 33 -3.57 14.05 -7.43
N PRO A 34 -2.80 13.71 -8.49
CA PRO A 34 -3.29 12.86 -9.57
C PRO A 34 -3.52 11.43 -9.08
N VAL A 35 -4.58 10.81 -9.60
CA VAL A 35 -4.99 9.44 -9.26
C VAL A 35 -4.88 8.56 -10.50
N ALA A 36 -4.26 7.40 -10.32
CA ALA A 36 -4.17 6.33 -11.30
C ALA A 36 -5.32 5.33 -11.11
N LEU A 37 -5.78 4.75 -12.22
CA LEU A 37 -6.80 3.69 -12.20
C LEU A 37 -6.21 2.32 -11.85
N THR A 38 -4.91 2.13 -12.06
CA THR A 38 -4.22 0.85 -11.84
C THR A 38 -2.94 1.04 -11.04
N GLN A 39 -2.58 0.05 -10.22
CA GLN A 39 -1.33 0.07 -9.45
C GLN A 39 -0.09 0.24 -10.35
N ARG A 40 -0.10 -0.37 -11.53
CA ARG A 40 1.01 -0.26 -12.48
C ARG A 40 1.20 1.18 -12.95
N GLU A 41 0.11 1.86 -13.32
CA GLU A 41 0.15 3.26 -13.71
C GLU A 41 0.60 4.15 -12.55
N ALA A 42 0.09 3.88 -11.34
CA ALA A 42 0.47 4.58 -10.11
C ALA A 42 1.98 4.55 -9.89
N ARG A 43 2.60 3.37 -10.02
CA ARG A 43 4.05 3.18 -9.86
C ARG A 43 4.87 3.84 -10.95
N MET A 44 4.43 3.77 -12.21
CA MET A 44 5.14 4.35 -13.34
C MET A 44 5.11 5.88 -13.35
N ARG A 45 3.99 6.47 -12.92
CA ARG A 45 3.77 7.92 -12.94
C ARG A 45 3.94 8.59 -11.59
N HIS A 46 4.23 7.82 -10.54
CA HIS A 46 4.26 8.27 -9.15
C HIS A 46 2.95 8.97 -8.74
N TRP A 47 1.83 8.37 -9.11
CA TRP A 47 0.48 8.85 -8.80
C TRP A 47 -0.14 8.06 -7.67
N ASP A 48 -1.18 8.62 -7.07
CA ASP A 48 -1.92 7.93 -6.01
C ASP A 48 -2.85 6.89 -6.62
N TRP A 49 -3.08 5.80 -5.90
CA TRP A 49 -3.97 4.74 -6.33
C TRP A 49 -4.75 4.20 -5.14
N TYR A 50 -6.02 3.91 -5.33
CA TYR A 50 -6.85 3.35 -4.29
C TYR A 50 -6.84 1.82 -4.36
N HIS A 51 -6.33 1.18 -3.31
CA HIS A 51 -6.43 -0.26 -3.11
C HIS A 51 -7.71 -0.58 -2.34
N PRO A 52 -8.54 -1.56 -2.78
CA PRO A 52 -9.82 -1.85 -2.14
C PRO A 52 -9.70 -2.32 -0.68
N VAL A 53 -8.64 -3.05 -0.35
CA VAL A 53 -8.34 -3.52 1.03
C VAL A 53 -7.57 -2.49 1.87
N TYR A 54 -6.43 -2.00 1.38
CA TYR A 54 -5.51 -1.17 2.16
C TYR A 54 -5.78 0.35 2.06
N GLY A 55 -6.77 0.76 1.27
CA GLY A 55 -7.07 2.16 1.01
C GLY A 55 -6.02 2.82 0.12
N TRP A 56 -5.70 4.07 0.41
CA TRP A 56 -4.86 4.89 -0.46
C TRP A 56 -3.39 4.50 -0.45
N VAL A 57 -2.87 4.20 -1.65
CA VAL A 57 -1.45 4.02 -1.95
C VAL A 57 -0.93 5.30 -2.59
N LEU A 58 -0.12 6.03 -1.83
CA LEU A 58 0.55 7.26 -2.24
C LEU A 58 1.71 6.95 -3.20
N GLU A 59 1.75 7.69 -4.31
CA GLU A 59 2.81 7.62 -5.33
C GLU A 59 3.05 6.20 -5.89
N GLY A 60 2.13 5.26 -5.69
CA GLY A 60 2.22 3.86 -6.10
C GLY A 60 3.04 2.94 -5.19
N TYR A 61 3.61 3.46 -4.09
CA TYR A 61 4.54 2.69 -3.24
C TYR A 61 4.20 2.70 -1.74
N LYS A 62 3.61 3.77 -1.22
CA LYS A 62 3.45 3.95 0.24
C LYS A 62 1.98 3.93 0.63
N LEU A 63 1.61 3.22 1.68
CA LEU A 63 0.25 3.33 2.24
C LEU A 63 0.08 4.69 2.92
N GLN A 64 -1.08 5.32 2.76
CA GLN A 64 -1.40 6.60 3.40
C GLN A 64 -1.57 6.45 4.91
N VAL A 65 -2.19 5.34 5.34
CA VAL A 65 -2.42 5.01 6.75
C VAL A 65 -1.59 3.78 7.05
N ASP A 66 -0.96 3.76 8.23
CA ASP A 66 -0.24 2.59 8.69
C ASP A 66 -1.21 1.42 8.87
N ARG A 67 -0.71 0.19 8.73
CA ARG A 67 -1.56 -0.98 8.94
C ARG A 67 -1.83 -1.13 10.45
N PRO A 68 -3.02 -1.57 10.87
CA PRO A 68 -3.24 -1.87 12.28
C PRO A 68 -2.20 -2.89 12.74
N THR A 69 -1.71 -2.75 13.97
CA THR A 69 -0.63 -3.59 14.53
C THR A 69 -0.96 -5.08 14.44
N GLU A 70 -2.24 -5.44 14.54
CA GLU A 70 -2.74 -6.81 14.39
C GLU A 70 -2.47 -7.40 13.00
N ASP A 71 -2.55 -6.59 11.93
CA ASP A 71 -2.29 -7.01 10.54
C ASP A 71 -0.78 -7.07 10.23
N ILE A 72 0.02 -6.25 10.92
CA ILE A 72 1.49 -6.27 10.82
C ILE A 72 2.04 -7.54 11.50
N LEU A 73 1.47 -7.90 12.66
CA LEU A 73 1.90 -9.04 13.48
C LEU A 73 1.24 -10.36 13.06
N ALA A 74 0.32 -10.34 12.10
CA ALA A 74 -0.27 -11.54 11.49
C ALA A 74 0.72 -12.30 10.58
N ASP A 75 2.03 -12.12 10.78
CA ASP A 75 3.05 -12.94 10.18
C ASP A 75 2.91 -14.37 10.75
N GLY A 76 2.20 -15.23 10.00
CA GLY A 76 1.96 -16.63 10.35
C GLY A 76 3.21 -17.52 10.28
N SER A 77 4.40 -16.92 10.17
CA SER A 77 5.66 -17.65 10.15
C SER A 77 5.97 -18.16 11.56
N GLN A 78 5.51 -19.37 11.87
CA GLN A 78 6.00 -20.06 13.07
C GLN A 78 7.47 -20.41 12.88
N THR A 79 8.34 -19.92 13.76
CA THR A 79 9.67 -20.51 13.92
C THR A 79 9.50 -21.92 14.49
N VAL A 80 9.59 -22.94 13.63
CA VAL A 80 9.65 -24.33 14.08
C VAL A 80 11.07 -24.58 14.57
N VAL A 81 11.25 -24.71 15.88
CA VAL A 81 12.52 -25.22 16.42
C VAL A 81 12.60 -26.68 16.04
N ALA A 82 13.37 -26.98 14.98
CA ALA A 82 13.61 -28.35 14.55
C ALA A 82 14.17 -29.17 15.72
N THR A 83 13.43 -30.21 16.11
CA THR A 83 13.95 -31.26 17.00
C THR A 83 15.16 -31.94 16.34
N PRO A 84 16.05 -32.61 17.10
CA PRO A 84 17.26 -33.24 16.54
C PRO A 84 16.95 -34.15 15.34
N GLU A 85 15.86 -34.91 15.40
CA GLU A 85 15.39 -35.83 14.34
C GLU A 85 14.87 -35.10 13.09
N GLN A 86 14.39 -33.85 13.23
CA GLN A 86 13.94 -33.05 12.08
C GLN A 86 15.10 -32.38 11.34
N ARG A 87 16.27 -32.20 11.97
CA ARG A 87 17.43 -31.54 11.34
C ARG A 87 18.06 -32.37 10.21
N GLU A 88 17.97 -33.70 10.28
CA GLU A 88 18.47 -34.58 9.22
C GLU A 88 17.64 -34.45 7.94
N ALA A 89 16.31 -34.28 8.06
CA ALA A 89 15.42 -34.15 6.91
C ALA A 89 15.56 -32.81 6.16
N VAL A 90 15.86 -31.69 6.86
CA VAL A 90 16.02 -30.38 6.19
C VAL A 90 17.37 -30.29 5.45
N ALA A 91 18.42 -30.93 6.00
CA ALA A 91 19.75 -30.94 5.41
C ALA A 91 19.81 -31.69 4.06
N GLU A 92 18.94 -32.66 3.81
CA GLU A 92 18.86 -33.37 2.53
C GLU A 92 18.15 -32.55 1.43
N THR A 93 17.29 -31.58 1.79
CA THR A 93 16.51 -30.79 0.82
C THR A 93 17.15 -29.49 0.37
N GLU A 94 18.19 -29.00 1.05
CA GLU A 94 18.92 -27.77 0.66
C GLU A 94 20.19 -28.08 -0.17
N GLY A 95 20.42 -29.35 -0.50
CA GLY A 95 21.62 -29.85 -1.18
C GLY A 95 21.39 -30.48 -2.56
N ALA A 96 20.32 -30.13 -3.29
CA ALA A 96 20.07 -30.61 -4.66
C ALA A 96 19.85 -29.44 -5.64
#